data_AF-A0A1M6BPR7-F1
#
_entry.id   AF-A0A1M6BPR7-F1
#
_cell.length_a   1.000
_cell.length_b   1.000
_cell.length_c   1.000
_cell.angle_alpha   90.00
_cell.angle_beta   90.00
_cell.angle_gamma   90.00
#
_symmetry.space_group_name_H-M   'P 1'
#
loop_
_entity.id
_entity.type
_entity.pdbx_description
1 polymer ?
#
loop_
_entity_poly.entity_id
_entity_poly.type
_entity_poly.pdbx_seq_one_letter_code
_entity_poly.pdbx_strand_id
1 'polypeptide(L)'
;MIIISISKRKLKWLAAAILAVFLVSLGIFQIFGEQDTENYDALVNMLRYREVAVSGEILETTKPATESSDEIQIFDISKGKVVKKLKTTDAVQKQAEQIINSITGLYAKVQPFPEKGYIVRIPVNPALKVRNQFINATIDKIYVIFTKEEPPFVLILDSSDKPFVYNFDCRIDELVRYLDFRFTY
;
A
#
# COMPACT_ATOMS: atom_id res chain seq x y z
N MET A 1 -50.66 23.09 11.57
CA MET A 1 -50.54 22.41 10.27
C MET A 1 -50.04 23.43 9.25
N ILE A 2 -48.73 23.47 8.97
CA ILE A 2 -48.14 24.48 8.08
C ILE A 2 -48.10 23.90 6.66
N ILE A 3 -49.01 24.37 5.80
CA ILE A 3 -49.08 23.96 4.40
C ILE A 3 -48.23 24.95 3.60
N ILE A 4 -46.99 24.56 3.27
CA ILE A 4 -46.09 25.39 2.46
C ILE A 4 -46.48 25.22 0.99
N SER A 5 -47.14 26.24 0.43
CA SER A 5 -47.49 26.30 -1.00
C SER A 5 -46.27 26.74 -1.83
N ILE A 6 -45.47 25.78 -2.31
CA ILE A 6 -44.39 26.04 -3.28
C ILE A 6 -44.94 25.96 -4.71
N SER A 7 -44.57 26.94 -5.55
CA SER A 7 -45.01 26.95 -6.95
C SER A 7 -44.36 25.81 -7.75
N LYS A 8 -45.10 25.22 -8.69
CA LYS A 8 -44.64 24.09 -9.53
C LYS A 8 -43.31 24.37 -10.26
N ARG A 9 -43.05 25.64 -10.60
CA ARG A 9 -41.80 26.07 -11.24
C ARG A 9 -40.61 26.03 -10.27
N LYS A 10 -40.79 26.49 -9.01
CA LYS A 10 -39.75 26.43 -7.97
C LYS A 10 -39.46 24.99 -7.52
N LEU A 11 -40.47 24.13 -7.51
CA LEU A 11 -40.32 22.70 -7.19
C LEU A 11 -39.42 21.98 -8.20
N LYS A 12 -39.54 22.30 -9.50
CA LYS A 12 -38.68 21.73 -10.56
C LYS A 12 -37.21 22.10 -10.38
N TRP A 13 -36.93 23.36 -10.03
CA TRP A 13 -35.56 23.82 -9.79
C TRP A 13 -34.96 23.21 -8.52
N LEU A 14 -35.75 23.06 -7.45
CA LEU A 14 -35.33 22.33 -6.25
C LEU A 14 -35.00 20.87 -6.55
N ALA A 15 -35.85 20.17 -7.30
CA ALA A 15 -35.62 18.79 -7.70
C ALA A 15 -34.36 18.65 -8.57
N ALA A 16 -34.15 19.57 -9.53
CA ALA A 16 -32.95 19.57 -10.37
C ALA A 16 -31.67 19.82 -9.56
N ALA A 17 -31.71 20.73 -8.58
CA ALA A 17 -30.58 21.00 -7.70
C ALA A 17 -30.24 19.79 -6.81
N ILE A 18 -31.24 19.13 -6.24
CA ILE A 18 -31.05 17.90 -5.46
C ILE A 18 -30.45 16.80 -6.34
N LEU A 19 -30.96 16.62 -7.56
CA LEU A 19 -30.45 15.63 -8.51
C LEU A 19 -28.99 15.92 -8.88
N ALA A 20 -28.62 17.18 -9.10
CA ALA A 20 -27.24 17.56 -9.41
C ALA A 20 -26.30 17.27 -8.23
N VAL A 21 -26.70 17.59 -7.00
CA VAL A 21 -25.92 17.26 -5.79
C VAL A 21 -25.80 15.75 -5.61
N PHE A 22 -26.87 15.00 -5.91
CA PHE A 22 -26.86 13.54 -5.85
C PHE A 22 -25.92 12.94 -6.89
N LEU A 23 -25.92 13.43 -8.13
CA LEU A 23 -25.00 12.98 -9.17
C LEU A 23 -23.53 13.31 -8.86
N VAL A 24 -23.27 14.49 -8.28
CA VAL A 24 -21.91 14.87 -7.86
C VAL A 24 -21.45 14.00 -6.69
N SER A 25 -22.30 13.79 -5.68
CA SER A 25 -21.96 12.91 -4.55
C SER A 25 -21.83 11.45 -4.95
N LEU A 26 -22.65 10.95 -5.88
CA LEU A 26 -22.54 9.61 -6.44
C LEU A 26 -21.25 9.46 -7.27
N GLY A 27 -20.88 10.48 -8.04
CA GLY A 27 -19.61 10.51 -8.78
C GLY A 27 -18.40 10.50 -7.84
N ILE A 28 -18.42 11.32 -6.78
CA ILE A 28 -17.40 11.30 -5.72
C ILE A 28 -17.39 9.93 -5.02
N PHE A 29 -18.55 9.32 -4.75
CA PHE A 29 -18.64 8.00 -4.15
C PHE A 29 -18.15 6.89 -5.09
N GLN A 30 -18.28 7.00 -6.41
CA GLN A 30 -17.67 6.02 -7.32
C GLN A 30 -16.15 6.20 -7.47
N ILE A 31 -15.64 7.41 -7.27
CA ILE A 31 -14.19 7.71 -7.33
C ILE A 31 -13.49 7.37 -6.00
N PHE A 32 -14.17 7.57 -4.86
CA PHE A 32 -13.60 7.47 -3.52
C PHE A 32 -14.29 6.47 -2.59
N GLY A 33 -15.51 6.04 -2.90
CA GLY A 33 -16.27 5.07 -2.11
C GLY A 33 -15.82 3.66 -2.43
N GLU A 34 -15.24 3.03 -1.42
CA GLU A 34 -14.88 1.61 -1.40
C GLU A 34 -13.95 1.18 -2.54
N GLN A 35 -12.70 1.66 -2.47
CA GLN A 35 -11.59 0.78 -2.86
C GLN A 35 -11.61 -0.43 -1.92
N ASP A 36 -11.87 -1.63 -2.44
CA ASP A 36 -11.90 -2.93 -1.75
C ASP A 36 -10.84 -3.06 -0.64
N THR A 37 -11.18 -2.66 0.59
CA THR A 37 -10.29 -2.75 1.76
C THR A 37 -10.00 -4.18 2.15
N GLU A 38 -10.87 -5.14 1.79
CA GLU A 38 -10.71 -6.56 2.13
C GLU A 38 -9.44 -7.18 1.52
N ASN A 39 -9.12 -6.84 0.27
CA ASN A 39 -7.91 -7.35 -0.40
C ASN A 39 -6.63 -6.80 0.26
N TYR A 40 -6.71 -5.57 0.75
CA TYR A 40 -5.62 -4.88 1.45
C TYR A 40 -5.41 -5.38 2.88
N ASP A 41 -6.48 -5.66 3.62
CA ASP A 41 -6.37 -6.25 4.96
C ASP A 41 -5.79 -7.66 4.90
N ALA A 42 -6.19 -8.47 3.90
CA ALA A 42 -5.58 -9.76 3.65
C ALA A 42 -4.07 -9.65 3.39
N LEU A 43 -3.64 -8.61 2.65
CA LEU A 43 -2.23 -8.32 2.39
C LEU A 43 -1.45 -7.94 3.64
N VAL A 44 -1.96 -6.97 4.38
CA VAL A 44 -1.33 -6.51 5.62
C VAL A 44 -1.25 -7.69 6.59
N ASN A 45 -2.30 -8.51 6.68
CA ASN A 45 -2.29 -9.72 7.48
C ASN A 45 -1.33 -10.78 6.96
N MET A 46 -1.12 -10.93 5.65
CA MET A 46 -0.14 -11.88 5.09
C MET A 46 1.31 -11.44 5.36
N LEU A 47 1.56 -10.13 5.31
CA LEU A 47 2.84 -9.51 5.68
C LEU A 47 3.07 -9.59 7.20
N ARG A 48 2.01 -9.48 8.01
CA ARG A 48 2.04 -9.48 9.49
C ARG A 48 2.07 -10.90 10.09
N TYR A 49 1.21 -11.82 9.65
CA TYR A 49 1.03 -13.16 10.23
C TYR A 49 2.22 -14.09 9.97
N ARG A 50 2.95 -13.87 8.86
CA ARG A 50 4.18 -14.62 8.58
C ARG A 50 5.44 -14.08 9.27
N GLU A 51 5.28 -13.14 10.20
CA GLU A 51 6.28 -12.87 11.25
C GLU A 51 6.10 -13.85 12.44
N VAL A 52 4.91 -14.47 12.59
CA VAL A 52 4.55 -15.32 13.74
C VAL A 52 4.68 -16.83 13.43
N ALA A 53 4.41 -17.26 12.19
CA ALA A 53 4.29 -18.68 11.84
C ALA A 53 5.62 -19.47 11.68
N VAL A 54 6.75 -18.99 12.20
CA VAL A 54 8.01 -19.78 12.24
C VAL A 54 8.07 -20.72 13.45
N SER A 55 7.14 -20.62 14.40
CA SER A 55 7.10 -21.55 15.54
C SER A 55 5.78 -22.31 15.57
N GLY A 56 5.71 -23.38 14.79
CA GLY A 56 4.78 -24.44 15.07
C GLY A 56 5.27 -25.21 16.29
N GLU A 57 4.93 -24.76 17.49
CA GLU A 57 4.70 -25.57 18.70
C GLU A 57 4.41 -24.66 19.91
N ILE A 58 3.20 -24.84 20.46
CA ILE A 58 2.78 -24.74 21.88
C ILE A 58 2.94 -23.37 22.60
N LEU A 59 1.93 -23.11 23.43
CA LEU A 59 1.82 -22.04 24.43
C LEU A 59 3.12 -21.81 25.22
N GLU A 60 4.05 -21.01 24.71
CA GLU A 60 5.02 -20.30 25.52
C GLU A 60 5.19 -18.89 24.97
N THR A 61 5.26 -17.93 25.89
CA THR A 61 5.56 -16.53 25.63
C THR A 61 7.02 -16.41 25.16
N THR A 62 7.33 -16.98 24.00
CA THR A 62 8.59 -16.68 23.32
C THR A 62 8.36 -15.35 22.65
N LYS A 63 8.90 -14.30 23.28
CA LYS A 63 9.08 -12.95 22.73
C LYS A 63 9.32 -13.10 21.21
N PRO A 64 8.47 -12.48 20.35
CA PRO A 64 8.62 -12.63 18.90
C PRO A 64 10.08 -12.36 18.57
N ALA A 65 10.70 -13.27 17.79
CA ALA A 65 12.08 -13.13 17.36
C ALA A 65 12.27 -11.68 16.97
N THR A 66 13.09 -10.94 17.75
CA THR A 66 13.28 -9.50 17.56
C THR A 66 13.68 -9.33 16.11
N GLU A 67 12.74 -8.89 15.28
CA GLU A 67 13.07 -8.51 13.93
C GLU A 67 14.15 -7.45 14.08
N SER A 68 15.37 -7.76 13.64
CA SER A 68 16.34 -6.70 13.49
C SER A 68 15.69 -5.72 12.53
N SER A 69 15.54 -4.46 12.96
CA SER A 69 14.98 -3.36 12.15
C SER A 69 15.67 -3.18 10.79
N ASP A 70 16.74 -3.93 10.55
CA ASP A 70 17.68 -3.80 9.45
C ASP A 70 17.63 -5.01 8.51
N GLU A 71 16.59 -5.85 8.55
CA GLU A 71 16.42 -7.00 7.63
C GLU A 71 15.47 -6.69 6.46
N ILE A 72 15.93 -6.97 5.24
CA ILE A 72 15.12 -7.00 4.01
C ILE A 72 14.56 -8.41 3.83
N GLN A 73 13.30 -8.51 3.44
CA GLN A 73 12.64 -9.79 3.16
C GLN A 73 12.07 -9.80 1.75
N ILE A 74 12.35 -10.86 0.99
CA ILE A 74 11.79 -11.10 -0.34
C ILE A 74 10.74 -12.19 -0.23
N PHE A 75 9.53 -11.83 -0.61
CA PHE A 75 8.35 -12.67 -0.55
C PHE A 75 7.95 -13.09 -1.96
N ASP A 76 7.71 -14.38 -2.16
CA ASP A 76 7.20 -14.92 -3.42
C ASP A 76 5.68 -15.08 -3.29
N ILE A 77 4.92 -14.32 -4.10
CA ILE A 77 3.45 -14.27 -4.02
C ILE A 77 2.85 -15.63 -4.34
N SER A 78 3.32 -16.25 -5.43
CA SER A 78 2.86 -17.55 -5.90
C SER A 78 3.09 -18.66 -4.87
N LYS A 79 4.23 -18.63 -4.17
CA LYS A 79 4.54 -19.64 -3.13
C LYS A 79 3.96 -19.32 -1.77
N GLY A 80 3.47 -18.09 -1.56
CA GLY A 80 3.02 -17.63 -0.25
C GLY A 80 4.05 -17.86 0.84
N LYS A 81 5.34 -17.60 0.59
CA LYS A 81 6.42 -17.65 1.61
C LYS A 81 7.54 -16.63 1.36
N VAL A 82 8.25 -16.25 2.44
CA VAL A 82 9.52 -15.52 2.31
C VAL A 82 10.54 -16.48 1.71
N VAL A 83 11.20 -16.07 0.63
CA VAL A 83 12.16 -16.88 -0.13
C VAL A 83 13.60 -16.41 0.04
N LYS A 84 13.81 -15.17 0.52
CA LYS A 84 15.15 -14.65 0.86
C LYS A 84 15.05 -13.63 1.99
N LYS A 85 16.06 -13.63 2.85
CA LYS A 85 16.32 -12.61 3.86
C LYS A 85 17.74 -12.10 3.67
N LEU A 86 17.96 -10.80 3.81
CA LEU A 86 19.28 -10.20 3.73
C LEU A 86 19.36 -8.97 4.62
N LYS A 87 20.57 -8.62 5.07
CA LYS A 87 20.77 -7.39 5.82
C LYS A 87 20.64 -6.18 4.90
N THR A 88 20.02 -5.12 5.41
CA THR A 88 20.01 -3.82 4.75
C THR A 88 21.42 -3.25 4.67
N THR A 89 21.65 -2.46 3.63
CA THR A 89 22.88 -1.70 3.43
C THR A 89 22.52 -0.24 3.16
N ASP A 90 23.48 0.67 3.33
CA ASP A 90 23.29 2.09 3.02
C ASP A 90 22.85 2.31 1.57
N ALA A 91 23.32 1.47 0.64
CA ALA A 91 22.93 1.52 -0.75
C ALA A 91 21.44 1.16 -0.95
N VAL A 92 20.92 0.18 -0.21
CA VAL A 92 19.49 -0.16 -0.24
C VAL A 92 18.65 0.90 0.48
N GLN A 93 19.13 1.45 1.61
CA GLN A 93 18.45 2.56 2.30
C GLN A 93 18.27 3.77 1.38
N LYS A 94 19.33 4.16 0.66
CA LYS A 94 19.28 5.25 -0.31
C LYS A 94 18.28 4.98 -1.43
N GLN A 95 18.20 3.73 -1.92
CA GLN A 95 17.21 3.34 -2.91
C GLN A 95 15.77 3.43 -2.36
N ALA A 96 15.54 3.03 -1.10
CA ALA A 96 14.25 3.19 -0.45
C ALA A 96 13.83 4.67 -0.35
N GLU A 97 14.75 5.54 0.07
CA GLU A 97 14.51 6.99 0.09
C GLU A 97 14.20 7.56 -1.30
N GLN A 98 14.92 7.10 -2.34
CA GLN A 98 14.67 7.52 -3.73
C GLN A 98 13.30 7.08 -4.22
N ILE A 99 12.86 5.86 -3.89
CA ILE A 99 11.51 5.37 -4.20
C ILE A 99 10.47 6.29 -3.54
N ILE A 100 10.59 6.55 -2.24
CA ILE A 100 9.64 7.37 -1.49
C ILE A 100 9.58 8.80 -2.06
N ASN A 101 10.74 9.40 -2.38
CA ASN A 101 10.82 10.76 -2.89
C ASN A 101 10.37 10.90 -4.36
N SER A 102 10.30 9.80 -5.11
CA SER A 102 9.87 9.78 -6.52
C SER A 102 8.43 9.36 -6.71
N ILE A 103 7.64 9.28 -5.63
CA ILE A 103 6.22 8.95 -5.70
C ILE A 103 5.46 9.98 -6.54
N THR A 104 4.78 9.50 -7.57
CA THR A 104 4.07 10.32 -8.56
C THR A 104 2.56 10.36 -8.36
N GLY A 105 2.01 9.41 -7.59
CA GLY A 105 0.59 9.40 -7.24
C GLY A 105 0.08 8.05 -6.74
N LEU A 106 -1.19 8.01 -6.34
CA LEU A 106 -1.86 6.78 -5.94
C LEU A 106 -1.95 5.80 -7.11
N TYR A 107 -1.77 4.51 -6.80
CA TYR A 107 -1.97 3.42 -7.74
C TYR A 107 -3.47 3.07 -7.79
N ALA A 108 -4.16 3.58 -8.80
CA ALA A 108 -5.62 3.51 -8.92
C ALA A 108 -6.11 2.27 -9.69
N LYS A 109 -5.73 1.07 -9.24
CA LYS A 109 -6.33 -0.18 -9.74
C LYS A 109 -7.33 -0.77 -8.75
N VAL A 110 -8.40 -1.34 -9.31
CA VAL A 110 -9.46 -2.04 -8.56
C VAL A 110 -8.89 -3.24 -7.81
N GLN A 111 -8.01 -4.01 -8.47
CA GLN A 111 -7.26 -5.09 -7.84
C GLN A 111 -5.77 -4.75 -7.82
N PRO A 112 -5.28 -4.19 -6.70
CA PRO A 112 -3.92 -3.67 -6.59
C PRO A 112 -2.91 -4.78 -6.28
N PHE A 113 -3.40 -5.95 -5.84
CA PHE A 113 -2.55 -7.09 -5.56
C PHE A 113 -2.45 -8.02 -6.77
N PRO A 114 -1.24 -8.27 -7.29
CA PRO A 114 -1.03 -9.18 -8.39
C PRO A 114 -1.11 -10.64 -7.91
N GLU A 115 -1.62 -11.54 -8.74
CA GLU A 115 -1.64 -12.98 -8.45
C GLU A 115 -0.25 -13.61 -8.41
N LYS A 116 0.72 -12.99 -9.12
CA LYS A 116 2.10 -13.46 -9.26
C LYS A 116 3.07 -12.29 -9.15
N GLY A 117 4.24 -12.57 -8.58
CA GLY A 117 5.27 -11.58 -8.41
C GLY A 117 6.00 -11.74 -7.09
N TYR A 118 6.70 -10.68 -6.71
CA TYR A 118 7.47 -10.62 -5.48
C TYR A 118 7.19 -9.35 -4.71
N ILE A 119 7.18 -9.44 -3.38
CA ILE A 119 7.15 -8.27 -2.50
C ILE A 119 8.51 -8.20 -1.81
N VAL A 120 9.18 -7.07 -1.92
CA VAL A 120 10.43 -6.79 -1.23
C VAL A 120 10.13 -5.81 -0.10
N ARG A 121 10.16 -6.31 1.13
CA ARG A 121 10.07 -5.49 2.34
C ARG A 121 11.43 -4.88 2.62
N ILE A 122 11.49 -3.56 2.65
CA ILE A 122 12.71 -2.80 2.92
C ILE A 122 12.46 -1.91 4.14
N PRO A 123 13.22 -2.07 5.23
CA PRO A 123 13.13 -1.13 6.35
C PRO A 123 13.70 0.22 5.93
N VAL A 124 13.22 1.29 6.55
CA VAL A 124 13.69 2.67 6.37
C VAL A 124 14.20 3.16 7.72
N ASN A 125 15.52 3.23 7.86
CA ASN A 125 16.19 3.55 9.12
C ASN A 125 17.25 4.65 8.92
N PRO A 126 17.09 5.85 9.52
CA PRO A 126 15.98 6.24 10.39
C PRO A 126 14.66 6.39 9.63
N ALA A 127 13.55 6.27 10.35
CA ALA A 127 12.22 6.44 9.76
C ALA A 127 12.08 7.83 9.09
N LEU A 128 11.56 7.84 7.86
CA LEU A 128 11.49 9.03 7.04
C LEU A 128 10.14 9.72 7.23
N LYS A 129 10.16 10.97 7.68
CA LYS A 129 8.95 11.79 7.78
C LYS A 129 8.66 12.47 6.45
N VAL A 130 7.57 12.07 5.79
CA VAL A 130 7.17 12.59 4.48
C VAL A 130 5.90 13.40 4.60
N ARG A 131 5.91 14.59 3.99
CA ARG A 131 4.74 15.46 3.91
C ARG A 131 4.68 16.09 2.52
N ASN A 132 3.87 15.50 1.65
CA ASN A 132 3.57 16.00 0.32
C ASN A 132 2.07 15.81 0.00
N GLN A 133 1.66 16.03 -1.24
CA GLN A 133 0.26 15.94 -1.68
C GLN A 133 -0.32 14.52 -1.68
N PHE A 134 0.53 13.49 -1.61
CA PHE A 134 0.13 12.08 -1.63
C PHE A 134 0.29 11.41 -0.27
N ILE A 135 1.31 11.80 0.51
CA ILE A 135 1.72 11.14 1.74
C ILE A 135 1.89 12.19 2.84
N ASN A 136 1.30 11.90 3.99
CA ASN A 136 1.51 12.63 5.23
C ASN A 136 1.71 11.64 6.39
N ALA A 137 2.89 11.01 6.45
CA ALA A 137 3.18 9.92 7.37
C ALA A 137 4.67 9.84 7.72
N THR A 138 4.98 9.11 8.79
CA THR A 138 6.33 8.65 9.11
C THR A 138 6.48 7.22 8.59
N ILE A 139 7.45 7.00 7.70
CA ILE A 139 7.65 5.73 7.01
C ILE A 139 8.87 5.04 7.61
N ASP A 140 8.67 3.90 8.25
CA ASP A 140 9.73 3.05 8.81
C ASP A 140 9.99 1.78 7.97
N LYS A 141 9.12 1.51 6.99
CA LYS A 141 9.26 0.40 6.03
C LYS A 141 8.47 0.66 4.77
N ILE A 142 8.95 0.11 3.66
CA ILE A 142 8.25 0.09 2.37
C ILE A 142 8.17 -1.34 1.82
N TYR A 143 7.16 -1.59 1.00
CA TYR A 143 6.95 -2.87 0.34
C TYR A 143 6.94 -2.65 -1.17
N VAL A 144 8.05 -2.93 -1.82
CA VAL A 144 8.19 -2.78 -3.28
C VAL A 144 7.66 -4.04 -3.95
N ILE A 145 6.67 -3.89 -4.81
CA ILE A 145 5.96 -4.98 -5.47
C ILE A 145 6.45 -5.07 -6.90
N PHE A 146 6.97 -6.24 -7.26
CA PHE A 146 7.50 -6.57 -8.58
C PHE A 146 6.56 -7.54 -9.29
N THR A 147 6.17 -7.21 -10.52
CA THR A 147 5.33 -8.06 -11.36
C THR A 147 5.96 -8.24 -12.74
N LYS A 148 5.38 -9.11 -13.57
CA LYS A 148 5.86 -9.36 -14.94
C LYS A 148 5.41 -8.27 -15.93
N GLU A 149 4.18 -7.83 -15.79
CA GLU A 149 3.47 -7.06 -16.81
C GLU A 149 3.51 -5.57 -16.53
N GLU A 150 3.81 -5.19 -15.29
CA GLU A 150 3.72 -3.80 -14.84
C GLU A 150 5.02 -3.30 -14.23
N PRO A 151 5.29 -1.99 -14.34
CA PRO A 151 6.33 -1.35 -13.57
C PRO A 151 6.15 -1.62 -12.07
N PRO A 152 7.24 -1.73 -11.31
CA PRO A 152 7.16 -1.88 -9.87
C PRO A 152 6.41 -0.70 -9.23
N PHE A 153 5.63 -1.01 -8.19
CA PHE A 153 4.91 -0.04 -7.39
C PHE A 153 5.19 -0.29 -5.91
N VAL A 154 4.87 0.69 -5.06
CA VAL A 154 5.23 0.63 -3.63
C VAL A 154 3.99 0.70 -2.76
N LEU A 155 3.91 -0.19 -1.78
CA LEU A 155 2.94 -0.15 -0.71
C LEU A 155 3.61 0.43 0.55
N ILE A 156 2.93 1.40 1.16
CA ILE A 156 3.33 2.06 2.40
C ILE A 156 2.16 1.93 3.38
N LEU A 157 2.49 1.61 4.63
CA LEU A 157 1.52 1.64 5.73
C LEU A 157 1.57 3.02 6.38
N ASP A 158 0.41 3.59 6.65
CA ASP A 158 0.34 4.81 7.46
C ASP A 158 0.50 4.50 8.96
N SER A 159 0.40 5.53 9.80
CA SER A 159 0.52 5.38 11.26
C SER A 159 -0.57 4.53 11.91
N SER A 160 -1.65 4.22 11.20
CA SER A 160 -2.76 3.37 11.63
C SER A 160 -2.68 1.97 11.01
N ASP A 161 -1.52 1.60 10.45
CA ASP A 161 -1.30 0.39 9.63
C ASP A 161 -2.17 0.31 8.37
N LYS A 162 -2.76 1.42 7.92
CA LYS A 162 -3.59 1.43 6.72
C LYS A 162 -2.69 1.41 5.48
N PRO A 163 -2.88 0.46 4.56
CA PRO A 163 -2.06 0.36 3.36
C PRO A 163 -2.49 1.36 2.30
N PHE A 164 -1.49 1.96 1.66
CA PHE A 164 -1.66 2.80 0.48
C PHE A 164 -0.64 2.39 -0.57
N VAL A 165 -1.07 2.29 -1.82
CA VAL A 165 -0.23 1.88 -2.95
C VAL A 165 0.02 3.07 -3.85
N TYR A 166 1.27 3.24 -4.26
CA TYR A 166 1.74 4.38 -5.02
C TYR A 166 2.57 3.95 -6.23
N ASN A 167 2.43 4.74 -7.30
CA ASN A 167 3.38 4.76 -8.40
C ASN A 167 4.60 5.61 -8.01
N PHE A 168 5.76 5.28 -8.57
CA PHE A 168 6.99 6.06 -8.41
C PHE A 168 7.81 6.08 -9.71
N ASP A 169 8.71 7.05 -9.85
CA ASP A 169 9.49 7.29 -11.08
C ASP A 169 11.01 7.34 -10.82
N CYS A 170 11.53 6.30 -10.16
CA CYS A 170 12.96 6.10 -10.02
C CYS A 170 13.40 4.77 -10.62
N ARG A 171 14.66 4.70 -11.07
CA ARG A 171 15.25 3.47 -11.63
C ARG A 171 15.46 2.43 -10.53
N ILE A 172 14.98 1.22 -10.78
CA ILE A 172 15.00 0.11 -9.80
C ILE A 172 16.13 -0.91 -10.03
N ASP A 173 16.82 -0.80 -11.16
CA ASP A 173 17.88 -1.72 -11.59
C ASP A 173 18.95 -1.92 -10.50
N GLU A 174 19.30 -0.82 -9.81
CA GLU A 174 20.28 -0.86 -8.72
C GLU A 174 19.74 -1.60 -7.50
N LEU A 175 18.49 -1.36 -7.10
CA LEU A 175 17.85 -2.08 -6.01
C LEU A 175 17.86 -3.58 -6.31
N VAL A 176 17.44 -3.98 -7.51
CA VAL A 176 17.43 -5.40 -7.95
C VAL A 176 18.84 -6.00 -7.87
N ARG A 177 19.87 -5.26 -8.28
CA ARG A 177 21.27 -5.68 -8.17
C ARG A 177 21.69 -5.87 -6.71
N TYR A 178 21.35 -4.96 -5.81
CA TYR A 178 21.71 -5.07 -4.38
C TYR A 178 20.99 -6.21 -3.67
N LEU A 179 19.77 -6.56 -4.12
CA LEU A 179 19.02 -7.69 -3.57
C LEU A 179 19.67 -9.05 -3.93
N ASP A 180 20.52 -9.10 -4.97
CA ASP A 180 21.17 -10.32 -5.47
C ASP A 180 20.17 -11.48 -5.61
N PHE A 181 19.00 -11.17 -6.17
CA PHE A 181 17.88 -12.10 -6.26
C PHE A 181 17.38 -12.20 -7.69
N ARG A 182 17.13 -13.44 -8.13
CA ARG A 182 16.60 -13.73 -9.46
C ARG A 182 15.08 -13.80 -9.40
N PHE A 183 14.43 -12.69 -9.75
CA PHE A 183 12.99 -12.62 -9.90
C PHE A 183 12.52 -13.51 -11.07
N THR A 184 11.60 -14.44 -10.80
CA THR A 184 11.02 -15.36 -11.79
C THR A 184 9.49 -15.24 -11.76
N TYR A 185 8.89 -14.77 -12.86
CA TYR A 185 7.46 -14.46 -12.93
C TYR A 185 6.64 -15.46 -13.76
#